data_AF-A0A7S0YTH9-F1
#
_entry.id   AF-A0A7S0YTH9-F1
#
_cell.length_a   1.000
_cell.length_b   1.000
_cell.length_c   1.000
_cell.angle_alpha   90.00
_cell.angle_beta   90.00
_cell.angle_gamma   90.00
#
_symmetry.space_group_name_H-M   'P 1'
#
loop_
_entity.id
_entity.type
_entity.pdbx_description
1 polymer ?
#
loop_
_entity_poly.entity_id
_entity_poly.type
_entity_poly.pdbx_seq_one_letter_code
_entity_poly.pdbx_strand_id
1 'polypeptide(L)'
;MRHLGHYISFGVNLVMFGFVCTFITHQAKRRRAMPTHWLRYGPAYLAALAALMIMVDQTRHVLQDTDVWKSGPWPGSSQYVDDCAVRVPSVPFTNCTATADCGSFPCGHLGHVSVVNGSTCRSCDEEAGVCAESAESFSCLSAVGWACTALTYLGFCVFFFASFWNANLVGKLRTIAAKWEALREGEEG
;
A
#
# COMPACT_ATOMS: atom_id res chain seq x y z
N MET A 1 2.77 -21.56 -3.37
CA MET A 1 2.22 -20.70 -4.45
C MET A 1 2.40 -19.19 -4.22
N ARG A 2 2.72 -18.72 -2.99
CA ARG A 2 2.91 -17.29 -2.68
C ARG A 2 4.08 -16.64 -3.46
N HIS A 3 5.22 -17.32 -3.55
CA HIS A 3 6.39 -16.84 -4.29
C HIS A 3 6.10 -16.53 -5.77
N LEU A 4 5.37 -17.42 -6.46
CA LEU A 4 5.00 -17.20 -7.87
C LEU A 4 4.20 -15.90 -8.05
N GLY A 5 3.33 -15.57 -7.09
CA GLY A 5 2.58 -14.31 -7.09
C GLY A 5 3.48 -13.08 -7.00
N HIS A 6 4.54 -13.12 -6.18
CA HIS A 6 5.50 -12.01 -6.08
C HIS A 6 6.25 -11.79 -7.39
N TYR A 7 6.72 -12.85 -8.06
CA TYR A 7 7.41 -12.73 -9.34
C TYR A 7 6.52 -12.17 -10.45
N ILE A 8 5.28 -12.65 -10.54
CA ILE A 8 4.33 -12.16 -11.55
C ILE A 8 4.01 -10.68 -11.30
N SER A 9 3.69 -10.31 -10.06
CA SER A 9 3.41 -8.92 -9.70
C SER A 9 4.61 -8.00 -9.97
N PHE A 10 5.82 -8.44 -9.62
CA PHE A 10 7.06 -7.72 -9.93
C PHE A 10 7.23 -7.51 -11.44
N GLY A 11 7.09 -8.56 -12.24
CA GLY A 11 7.24 -8.49 -13.69
C GLY A 11 6.21 -7.57 -14.35
N VAL A 12 4.93 -7.69 -13.97
CA VAL A 12 3.85 -6.83 -14.48
C VAL A 12 4.10 -5.37 -14.13
N ASN A 13 4.44 -5.06 -12.87
CA ASN A 13 4.72 -3.69 -12.44
C ASN A 13 5.94 -3.11 -13.15
N LEU A 14 7.02 -3.88 -13.30
CA LEU A 14 8.22 -3.43 -14.02
C LEU A 14 7.91 -3.06 -15.47
N VAL A 15 7.15 -3.92 -16.16
CA VAL A 15 6.73 -3.68 -17.55
C VAL A 15 5.81 -2.46 -17.64
N MET A 16 4.83 -2.35 -16.75
CA MET A 16 3.90 -1.22 -16.70
C MET A 16 4.64 0.10 -16.48
N PHE A 17 5.48 0.20 -15.45
CA PHE A 17 6.25 1.40 -15.18
C PHE A 17 7.27 1.70 -16.27
N GLY A 18 7.86 0.69 -16.90
CA GLY A 18 8.73 0.85 -18.08
C GLY A 18 8.01 1.50 -19.26
N PHE A 19 6.80 1.03 -19.58
CA PHE A 19 5.97 1.65 -20.62
C PHE A 19 5.55 3.07 -20.26
N VAL A 20 5.19 3.34 -19.01
CA VAL A 20 4.84 4.69 -18.57
C VAL A 20 6.04 5.63 -18.68
N CYS A 21 7.22 5.23 -18.19
CA CYS A 21 8.43 6.04 -18.24
C CYS A 21 8.85 6.34 -19.69
N THR A 22 8.79 5.34 -20.57
CA THR A 22 9.08 5.53 -22.01
C THR A 22 8.06 6.45 -22.68
N PHE A 23 6.77 6.28 -22.37
CA PHE A 23 5.70 7.15 -22.86
C PHE A 23 5.90 8.61 -22.44
N ILE A 24 6.11 8.87 -21.14
CA ILE A 24 6.34 10.22 -20.61
C ILE A 24 7.59 10.84 -21.22
N THR A 25 8.66 10.07 -21.36
CA THR A 25 9.92 10.54 -21.98
C THR A 25 9.72 10.89 -23.46
N HIS A 26 8.98 10.06 -24.19
CA HIS A 26 8.66 10.34 -25.59
C HIS A 26 7.75 11.57 -25.73
N GLN A 27 6.81 11.75 -24.82
CA GLN A 27 5.97 12.96 -24.77
C GLN A 27 6.80 14.21 -24.44
N ALA A 28 7.75 14.12 -23.50
CA ALA A 28 8.69 15.20 -23.18
C ALA A 28 9.56 15.59 -24.40
N LYS A 29 9.99 14.61 -25.20
CA LYS A 29 10.70 14.87 -26.46
C LYS A 29 9.84 15.64 -27.47
N ARG A 30 8.53 15.40 -27.52
CA ARG A 30 7.60 16.13 -28.41
C ARG A 30 7.35 17.58 -27.96
N ARG A 31 7.53 17.91 -26.67
CA ARG A 31 7.39 19.27 -26.12
C ARG A 31 8.63 20.14 -26.38
N ARG A 32 8.88 20.49 -27.65
CA ARG A 32 10.02 21.34 -28.04
C ARG A 32 9.89 22.81 -27.62
N ALA A 33 8.67 23.27 -27.33
CA ALA A 33 8.37 24.67 -27.00
C ALA A 33 8.64 25.08 -25.53
N MET A 34 9.20 24.17 -24.71
CA MET A 34 9.52 24.46 -23.31
C MET A 34 10.89 25.15 -23.20
N PRO A 35 11.02 26.23 -22.41
CA PRO A 35 12.24 27.05 -22.37
C PRO A 35 13.40 26.39 -21.62
N THR A 36 13.14 25.50 -20.66
CA THR A 36 14.20 24.87 -19.85
C THR A 36 14.14 23.34 -19.89
N HIS A 37 15.31 22.71 -19.74
CA HIS A 37 15.46 21.26 -19.69
C HIS A 37 14.65 20.63 -18.55
N TRP A 38 14.66 21.25 -17.37
CA TRP A 38 13.91 20.79 -16.20
C TRP A 38 12.39 20.87 -16.39
N LEU A 39 11.87 21.92 -17.03
CA LEU A 39 10.44 21.99 -17.37
C LEU A 39 10.04 20.91 -18.38
N ARG A 40 10.96 20.56 -19.29
CA ARG A 40 10.71 19.57 -20.35
C ARG A 40 10.76 18.13 -19.86
N TYR A 41 11.84 17.74 -19.17
CA TYR A 41 12.08 16.36 -18.75
C TYR A 41 11.82 16.11 -17.27
N GLY A 42 11.55 17.15 -16.47
CA GLY A 42 11.22 17.01 -15.05
C GLY A 42 10.18 15.94 -14.74
N PRO A 43 9.02 15.89 -15.45
CA PRO A 43 8.04 14.83 -15.25
C PRO A 43 8.57 13.42 -15.52
N ALA A 44 9.47 13.27 -16.51
CA ALA A 44 10.07 11.97 -16.82
C ALA A 44 11.03 11.52 -15.72
N TYR A 45 11.86 12.42 -15.20
CA TYR A 45 12.75 12.11 -14.07
C TYR A 45 11.97 11.79 -12.80
N LEU A 46 10.93 12.55 -12.47
CA LEU A 46 10.08 12.28 -11.32
C LEU A 46 9.32 10.95 -11.47
N ALA A 47 8.80 10.65 -12.66
CA ALA A 47 8.14 9.37 -12.91
C ALA A 47 9.12 8.18 -12.80
N ALA A 48 10.35 8.31 -13.30
CA ALA A 48 11.37 7.28 -13.20
C ALA A 48 11.81 7.06 -11.73
N LEU A 49 12.05 8.14 -10.99
CA LEU A 49 12.37 8.07 -9.56
C LEU A 49 11.22 7.41 -8.78
N ALA A 50 9.99 7.82 -9.04
CA ALA A 50 8.81 7.24 -8.41
C ALA A 50 8.67 5.74 -8.71
N ALA A 51 8.88 5.34 -9.96
CA ALA A 51 8.86 3.94 -10.36
C ALA A 51 9.91 3.12 -9.57
N LEU A 52 11.13 3.63 -9.42
CA LEU A 52 12.15 2.98 -8.61
C LEU A 52 11.71 2.84 -7.15
N MET A 53 11.14 3.89 -6.55
CA MET A 53 10.67 3.88 -5.17
C MET A 53 9.52 2.89 -4.93
N ILE A 54 8.55 2.83 -5.85
CA ILE A 54 7.42 1.88 -5.79
C ILE A 54 7.92 0.43 -5.93
N MET A 55 8.94 0.21 -6.76
CA MET A 55 9.49 -1.12 -6.99
C MET A 55 10.34 -1.64 -5.83
N VAL A 56 10.76 -0.80 -4.87
CA VAL A 56 11.62 -1.22 -3.75
C VAL A 56 11.00 -2.38 -2.96
N ASP A 57 9.72 -2.28 -2.61
CA ASP A 57 9.06 -3.31 -1.80
C ASP A 57 8.87 -4.63 -2.56
N GLN A 58 8.46 -4.54 -3.83
CA GLN A 58 8.35 -5.71 -4.70
C GLN A 58 9.71 -6.39 -4.92
N THR A 59 10.79 -5.59 -5.05
CA THR A 59 12.16 -6.10 -5.19
C THR A 59 12.58 -6.84 -3.93
N ARG A 60 12.25 -6.33 -2.74
CA ARG A 60 12.53 -7.00 -1.47
C ARG A 60 11.89 -8.38 -1.41
N HIS A 61 10.62 -8.52 -1.80
CA HIS A 61 9.95 -9.83 -1.82
C HIS A 61 10.61 -10.82 -2.78
N VAL A 62 11.02 -10.37 -3.97
CA VAL A 62 11.75 -11.22 -4.93
C VAL A 62 13.14 -11.62 -4.40
N LEU A 63 13.83 -10.70 -3.72
CA LEU A 63 15.13 -10.99 -3.10
C LEU A 63 15.02 -11.95 -1.90
N GLN A 64 13.91 -11.91 -1.17
CA GLN A 64 13.57 -12.89 -0.14
C GLN A 64 13.30 -14.26 -0.74
N ASP A 65 12.53 -14.31 -1.82
CA ASP A 65 12.15 -15.55 -2.51
C ASP A 65 13.34 -16.26 -3.18
N THR A 66 14.46 -15.55 -3.40
CA THR A 66 15.71 -16.11 -3.95
C THR A 66 16.75 -16.44 -2.89
N ASP A 67 16.43 -16.29 -1.59
CA ASP A 67 17.35 -16.41 -0.46
C ASP A 67 18.58 -15.48 -0.52
N VAL A 68 18.59 -14.51 -1.45
CA VAL A 68 19.65 -13.50 -1.58
C VAL A 68 19.57 -12.52 -0.40
N TRP A 69 18.36 -12.19 0.03
CA TRP A 69 18.11 -11.36 1.21
C TRP A 69 17.25 -12.11 2.22
N LYS A 70 17.92 -12.84 3.12
CA LYS A 70 17.29 -13.71 4.12
C LYS A 70 16.21 -12.99 4.94
N SER A 71 15.08 -13.68 5.11
CA SER A 71 14.06 -13.34 6.11
C SER A 71 14.57 -13.72 7.50
N GLY A 72 14.66 -12.76 8.41
CA GLY A 72 15.06 -13.00 9.80
C GLY A 72 15.32 -11.67 10.53
N PRO A 73 15.68 -11.72 11.82
CA PRO A 73 16.00 -10.52 12.58
C PRO A 73 17.17 -9.76 11.95
N TRP A 74 17.23 -8.47 12.22
CA TRP A 74 18.18 -7.53 11.59
C TRP A 74 19.59 -8.12 11.53
N PRO A 75 20.27 -8.12 10.36
CA PRO A 75 19.98 -7.36 9.14
C PRO A 75 19.03 -8.04 8.12
N GLY A 76 18.15 -8.94 8.56
CA GLY A 76 17.18 -9.57 7.66
C GLY A 76 16.12 -8.61 7.12
N SER A 77 15.44 -9.04 6.05
CA SER A 77 14.49 -8.26 5.25
C SER A 77 13.03 -8.40 5.71
N SER A 78 12.77 -9.10 6.83
CA SER A 78 11.40 -9.42 7.25
C SER A 78 10.56 -8.14 7.38
N GLN A 79 9.35 -8.16 6.81
CA GLN A 79 8.47 -6.98 6.87
C GLN A 79 7.97 -6.74 8.29
N TYR A 80 7.74 -7.85 9.00
CA TYR A 80 7.25 -7.88 10.35
C TYR A 80 8.36 -8.37 11.28
N VAL A 81 8.34 -7.88 12.51
CA VAL A 81 9.18 -8.39 13.60
C VAL A 81 8.64 -9.76 14.00
N ASP A 82 9.54 -10.75 14.11
CA ASP A 82 9.20 -12.09 14.56
C ASP A 82 8.65 -12.04 16.01
N ASP A 83 7.65 -12.87 16.32
CA ASP A 83 6.98 -12.94 17.63
C ASP A 83 6.30 -11.64 18.09
N CYS A 84 5.92 -10.78 17.15
CA CYS A 84 5.16 -9.59 17.49
C CYS A 84 3.69 -9.93 17.80
N ALA A 85 3.37 -9.95 19.09
CA ALA A 85 2.02 -10.19 19.60
C ALA A 85 1.07 -9.03 19.22
N VAL A 86 0.30 -9.21 18.13
CA VAL A 86 -0.80 -8.30 17.82
C VAL A 86 -2.05 -8.78 18.54
N ARG A 87 -2.63 -7.89 19.35
CA ARG A 87 -4.01 -8.05 19.83
C ARG A 87 -4.96 -7.88 18.65
N VAL A 88 -5.32 -8.97 17.99
CA VAL A 88 -6.40 -8.97 17.00
C VAL A 88 -7.66 -9.54 17.64
N PRO A 89 -8.77 -8.79 17.63
CA PRO A 89 -10.06 -9.35 17.98
C PRO A 89 -10.49 -10.35 16.89
N SER A 90 -10.07 -11.61 17.01
CA SER A 90 -10.60 -12.70 16.21
C SER A 90 -11.86 -13.22 16.88
N VAL A 91 -13.01 -12.64 16.54
CA VAL A 91 -14.30 -13.25 16.88
C VAL A 91 -14.78 -14.07 15.68
N PRO A 92 -15.18 -15.33 15.84
CA PRO A 92 -16.11 -15.91 14.87
C PRO A 92 -17.39 -15.07 14.92
N PHE A 93 -17.86 -14.60 13.77
CA PHE A 93 -19.20 -14.01 13.66
C PHE A 93 -20.22 -15.13 13.85
N THR A 94 -20.54 -15.44 15.10
CA THR A 94 -21.63 -16.35 15.43
C THR A 94 -22.47 -15.66 16.49
N ASN A 95 -23.59 -15.08 16.06
CA ASN A 95 -24.65 -14.70 16.99
C ASN A 95 -25.23 -16.02 17.52
N CYS A 96 -24.81 -16.43 18.71
CA CYS A 96 -25.43 -17.55 19.38
C CYS A 96 -26.84 -17.13 19.82
N THR A 97 -27.86 -17.50 19.05
CA THR A 97 -29.26 -17.20 19.35
C THR A 97 -29.92 -18.26 20.23
N ALA A 98 -29.31 -19.45 20.35
CA ALA A 98 -29.79 -20.56 21.14
C ALA A 98 -28.70 -21.13 22.06
N THR A 99 -29.09 -21.69 23.20
CA THR A 99 -28.20 -22.29 24.20
C THR A 99 -27.35 -23.44 23.65
N ALA A 100 -27.77 -24.08 22.56
CA ALA A 100 -27.04 -25.16 21.90
C ALA A 100 -25.86 -24.65 21.03
N ASP A 101 -25.89 -23.37 20.61
CA ASP A 101 -24.80 -22.71 19.89
C ASP A 101 -23.74 -22.14 20.85
N CYS A 102 -24.07 -22.07 22.14
CA CYS A 102 -23.19 -21.65 23.22
C CYS A 102 -22.42 -22.87 23.75
N GLY A 103 -21.25 -23.13 23.17
CA GLY A 103 -20.34 -24.19 23.59
C GLY A 103 -19.10 -23.67 24.30
N SER A 104 -18.29 -24.60 24.82
CA SER A 104 -16.90 -24.34 25.19
C SER A 104 -16.04 -24.37 23.93
N PHE A 105 -15.54 -23.22 23.50
CA PHE A 105 -14.63 -23.17 22.36
C PHE A 105 -13.18 -23.35 22.83
N PRO A 106 -12.39 -24.22 22.18
CA PRO A 106 -10.98 -24.37 22.50
C PRO A 106 -10.19 -23.13 22.04
N CYS A 107 -9.55 -22.42 22.96
CA CYS A 107 -8.74 -21.23 22.71
C CYS A 107 -7.25 -21.57 22.66
N GLY A 108 -6.88 -22.63 21.93
CA GLY A 108 -5.50 -23.12 21.89
C GLY A 108 -5.02 -23.66 23.24
N HIS A 109 -3.76 -23.39 23.60
CA HIS A 109 -3.12 -23.87 24.84
C HIS A 109 -3.85 -23.41 26.12
N LEU A 110 -4.54 -22.28 26.10
CA LEU A 110 -4.99 -21.58 27.31
C LEU A 110 -6.38 -22.04 27.81
N GLY A 111 -6.92 -23.13 27.27
CA GLY A 111 -8.12 -23.79 27.77
C GLY A 111 -9.39 -23.44 27.00
N HIS A 112 -10.53 -23.55 27.67
CA HIS A 112 -11.85 -23.39 27.08
C HIS A 112 -12.56 -22.14 27.64
N VAL A 113 -13.19 -21.36 26.76
CA VAL A 113 -14.09 -20.26 27.15
C VAL A 113 -15.54 -20.70 26.96
N SER A 114 -16.34 -20.57 28.01
CA SER A 114 -17.78 -20.90 28.02
C SER A 114 -18.63 -19.64 27.87
N VAL A 115 -19.46 -19.62 26.83
CA VAL A 115 -20.36 -18.50 26.51
C VAL A 115 -21.74 -18.74 27.13
N VAL A 116 -22.37 -17.71 27.70
CA VAL A 116 -23.74 -17.75 28.25
C VAL A 116 -24.78 -17.16 27.30
N ASN A 117 -26.02 -17.66 27.40
CA ASN A 117 -27.12 -17.26 26.53
C ASN A 117 -27.44 -15.76 26.65
N GLY A 118 -27.57 -15.06 25.52
CA GLY A 118 -27.79 -13.60 25.48
C GLY A 118 -26.54 -12.74 25.66
N SER A 119 -25.35 -13.33 25.79
CA SER A 119 -24.09 -12.58 25.75
C SER A 119 -23.57 -12.44 24.31
N THR A 120 -22.97 -11.30 23.99
CA THR A 120 -22.17 -11.20 22.76
C THR A 120 -20.82 -11.84 23.03
N CYS A 121 -20.41 -12.83 22.23
CA CYS A 121 -19.09 -13.44 22.29
C CYS A 121 -18.01 -12.41 21.94
N ARG A 122 -17.64 -11.55 22.89
CA ARG A 122 -16.57 -10.59 22.76
C ARG A 122 -15.51 -10.88 23.83
N SER A 123 -14.89 -12.05 23.77
CA SER A 123 -13.70 -12.33 24.58
C SER A 123 -12.45 -11.92 23.80
N CYS A 124 -11.98 -10.70 24.00
CA CYS A 124 -10.55 -10.45 24.05
C CYS A 124 -10.25 -10.34 25.53
N ASP A 125 -9.85 -11.45 26.14
CA ASP A 125 -9.47 -11.40 27.55
C ASP A 125 -8.11 -10.71 27.65
N GLU A 126 -8.04 -9.63 28.42
CA GLU A 126 -6.86 -8.79 28.60
C GLU A 126 -5.73 -9.55 29.32
N GLU A 127 -6.07 -10.63 30.02
CA GLU A 127 -5.16 -11.48 30.80
C GLU A 127 -4.86 -12.84 30.16
N ALA A 128 -5.66 -13.31 29.19
CA ALA A 128 -5.54 -14.68 28.67
C ALA A 128 -4.57 -14.85 27.49
N GLY A 129 -3.82 -13.83 27.05
CA GLY A 129 -2.61 -14.02 26.25
C GLY A 129 -2.73 -14.71 24.87
N VAL A 130 -3.92 -15.03 24.35
CA VAL A 130 -4.04 -15.59 22.99
C VAL A 130 -4.01 -14.45 21.98
N CYS A 131 -2.81 -13.97 21.68
CA CYS A 131 -2.58 -13.09 20.55
C CYS A 131 -2.58 -13.93 19.28
N ALA A 132 -3.18 -13.43 18.19
CA ALA A 132 -2.99 -14.06 16.89
C ALA A 132 -1.52 -13.86 16.50
N GLU A 133 -0.69 -14.90 16.65
CA GLU A 133 0.77 -14.89 16.35
C GLU A 133 1.11 -14.72 14.85
N SER A 134 0.14 -14.29 14.05
CA SER A 134 0.27 -14.15 12.60
C SER A 134 -0.63 -13.06 12.04
N ALA A 135 -1.11 -12.18 12.92
CA ALA A 135 -1.84 -11.00 12.49
C ALA A 135 -0.89 -9.93 11.95
N GLU A 136 -0.98 -9.70 10.65
CA GLU A 136 -0.25 -8.65 9.96
C GLU A 136 -0.83 -7.28 10.37
N SER A 137 -0.19 -6.60 11.34
CA SER A 137 -0.54 -5.25 11.77
C SER A 137 0.59 -4.26 11.54
N PHE A 138 0.23 -3.00 11.28
CA PHE A 138 1.20 -1.90 11.17
C PHE A 138 2.05 -1.72 12.43
N SER A 139 1.54 -2.14 13.60
CA SER A 139 2.29 -2.09 14.86
C SER A 139 3.48 -3.04 14.91
N CYS A 140 3.50 -4.06 14.05
CA CYS A 140 4.56 -5.07 14.00
C CYS A 140 5.52 -4.89 12.82
N LEU A 141 5.42 -3.78 12.09
CA LEU A 141 6.35 -3.50 10.99
C LEU A 141 7.78 -3.33 11.54
N SER A 142 8.72 -4.06 10.95
CA SER A 142 10.14 -3.85 11.20
C SER A 142 10.58 -2.47 10.67
N ALA A 143 11.76 -2.01 11.07
CA ALA A 143 12.33 -0.77 10.53
C ALA A 143 12.47 -0.81 8.99
N VAL A 144 12.82 -1.98 8.43
CA VAL A 144 12.89 -2.21 6.99
C VAL A 144 11.49 -2.17 6.37
N GLY A 145 10.50 -2.80 7.02
CA GLY A 145 9.10 -2.73 6.61
C GLY A 145 8.62 -1.28 6.52
N TRP A 146 8.84 -0.48 7.57
CA TRP A 146 8.50 0.95 7.57
C TRP A 146 9.19 1.72 6.45
N ALA A 147 10.48 1.50 6.24
CA ALA A 147 11.23 2.16 5.18
C ALA A 147 10.68 1.82 3.79
N CYS A 148 10.47 0.53 3.48
CA CYS A 148 9.91 0.07 2.21
C CYS A 148 8.48 0.57 1.98
N THR A 149 7.63 0.51 3.01
CA THR A 149 6.26 1.03 2.95
C THR A 149 6.25 2.54 2.72
N ALA A 150 7.03 3.30 3.48
CA ALA A 150 7.13 4.75 3.32
C ALA A 150 7.64 5.15 1.93
N LEU A 151 8.69 4.48 1.43
CA LEU A 151 9.22 4.71 0.09
C LEU A 151 8.18 4.41 -0.99
N THR A 152 7.39 3.35 -0.84
CA THR A 152 6.36 2.97 -1.81
C THR A 152 5.26 4.03 -1.88
N TYR A 153 4.72 4.44 -0.73
CA TYR A 153 3.69 5.49 -0.68
C TYR A 153 4.21 6.84 -1.15
N LEU A 154 5.43 7.22 -0.75
CA LEU A 154 6.06 8.44 -1.25
C LEU A 154 6.28 8.37 -2.76
N GLY A 155 6.66 7.20 -3.29
CA GLY A 155 6.76 6.93 -4.71
C GLY A 155 5.44 7.17 -5.43
N PHE A 156 4.32 6.66 -4.90
CA PHE A 156 2.99 6.95 -5.47
C PHE A 156 2.65 8.45 -5.45
N CYS A 157 2.96 9.17 -4.38
CA CYS A 157 2.79 10.63 -4.33
C CYS A 157 3.63 11.34 -5.41
N VAL A 158 4.90 10.98 -5.54
CA VAL A 158 5.79 11.56 -6.57
C VAL A 158 5.28 11.23 -7.98
N PHE A 159 4.83 10.00 -8.22
CA PHE A 159 4.25 9.58 -9.50
C PHE A 159 2.98 10.36 -9.84
N PHE A 160 2.12 10.59 -8.85
CA PHE A 160 0.92 11.43 -8.98
C PHE A 160 1.34 12.83 -9.42
N PHE A 161 2.21 13.51 -8.69
CA PHE A 161 2.69 14.86 -9.06
C PHE A 161 3.34 14.90 -10.44
N ALA A 162 4.16 13.90 -10.79
CA ALA A 162 4.75 13.76 -12.12
C ALA A 162 3.69 13.68 -13.21
N SER A 163 2.60 12.95 -12.98
CA SER A 163 1.48 12.81 -13.91
C SER A 163 0.72 14.12 -14.10
N PHE A 164 0.45 14.87 -13.01
CA PHE A 164 -0.20 16.19 -13.09
C PHE A 164 0.64 17.20 -13.83
N TRP A 165 1.95 17.23 -13.55
CA TRP A 165 2.89 18.07 -14.27
C TRP A 165 2.91 17.69 -15.74
N ASN A 166 3.03 16.41 -16.05
CA ASN A 166 3.03 15.92 -17.42
C ASN A 166 1.75 16.29 -18.18
N ALA A 167 0.58 16.24 -17.54
CA ALA A 167 -0.69 16.59 -18.17
C ALA A 167 -0.90 18.12 -18.39
N ASN A 168 0.01 18.96 -17.87
CA ASN A 168 -0.17 20.41 -17.74
C ASN A 168 -1.55 20.76 -17.14
N LEU A 169 -1.93 20.01 -16.10
CA LEU A 169 -3.30 20.04 -15.59
C LEU A 169 -3.64 21.39 -14.96
N VAL A 170 -2.65 22.02 -14.29
CA VAL A 170 -2.77 23.36 -13.71
C VAL A 170 -3.09 24.42 -14.78
N GLY A 171 -2.40 24.35 -15.93
CA GLY A 171 -2.69 25.27 -17.04
C GLY A 171 -4.11 25.10 -17.56
N LYS A 172 -4.57 23.85 -17.73
CA LYS A 172 -5.92 23.55 -18.18
C LYS A 172 -6.99 24.00 -17.17
N LEU A 173 -6.78 23.79 -15.87
CA LEU A 173 -7.70 24.23 -14.83
C LEU A 173 -7.86 25.76 -14.82
N ARG A 174 -6.76 26.51 -15.00
CA ARG A 174 -6.83 27.97 -15.12
C ARG A 174 -7.62 28.42 -16.35
N THR A 175 -7.44 27.76 -17.50
CA THR A 175 -8.23 28.05 -18.71
C THR A 175 -9.72 27.75 -18.51
N ILE A 176 -10.06 26.66 -17.81
CA ILE A 176 -11.46 26.33 -17.51
C ILE A 176 -12.06 27.35 -16.54
N ALA A 177 -11.34 27.75 -15.49
CA ALA A 177 -11.79 28.77 -14.55
C ALA A 177 -12.07 30.11 -15.25
N ALA A 178 -11.17 30.56 -16.14
CA ALA A 178 -11.38 31.79 -16.91
C ALA A 178 -12.59 31.69 -17.86
N LYS A 179 -12.82 30.52 -18.47
CA LYS A 179 -14.02 30.29 -19.30
C LYS A 179 -15.31 30.28 -18.48
N TRP A 180 -15.26 29.74 -17.26
CA TRP A 180 -16.40 29.72 -16.34
C TRP A 180 -16.78 31.12 -15.89
N GLU A 181 -15.80 31.96 -15.58
CA GLU A 181 -16.02 33.37 -15.24
C GLU A 181 -16.68 34.14 -16.38
N ALA A 182 -16.20 33.97 -17.61
CA ALA A 182 -16.79 34.60 -18.79
C ALA A 182 -18.23 34.15 -19.08
N LEU A 183 -18.59 32.88 -18.81
CA LEU A 183 -19.96 32.40 -18.97
C LEU A 183 -20.91 33.00 -17.92
N ARG A 184 -20.43 33.16 -16.68
CA ARG A 184 -21.22 33.75 -15.59
C ARG A 184 -21.55 35.22 -15.85
N GLU A 185 -20.61 35.96 -16.44
CA GLU A 185 -20.84 37.37 -16.83
C GLU A 185 -21.78 37.52 -18.04
N GLY A 186 -21.84 36.52 -18.92
CA GLY A 186 -22.71 36.52 -20.09
C GLY A 186 -24.17 36.13 -19.83
N GLU A 187 -24.49 35.56 -18.66
CA GLU A 187 -25.86 35.18 -18.27
C GLU A 187 -26.63 36.33 -17.58
N GLU A 188 -25.92 37.38 -17.15
CA GLU A 188 -26.49 38.54 -16.45
C GLU A 188 -26.81 39.75 -17.36
N GLY A 189 -26.54 39.68 -18.68
CA GLY A 189 -26.74 40.77 -19.65
C GLY A 189 -27.73 40.44 -20.76
#